data_AF-A0A380U4X7-F1
#
_entry.id   AF-A0A380U4X7-F1
#
_cell.length_a   1.000
_cell.length_b   1.000
_cell.length_c   1.000
_cell.angle_alpha   90.00
_cell.angle_beta   90.00
_cell.angle_gamma   90.00
#
_symmetry.space_group_name_H-M   'P 1'
#
loop_
_entity.id
_entity.type
_entity.pdbx_description
1 polymer ?
#
loop_
_entity_poly.entity_id
_entity_poly.type
_entity_poly.pdbx_seq_one_letter_code
_entity_poly.pdbx_strand_id
1 'polypeptide(L)'
;MSGSEKIVVPGTNVLRRAGNTLISSEASEAEKIEAFKVLTAWRSLHTYPIDTFQKTLRRRCGELKFKDSTVAQRLKRLPSIVSKLKRHPGMNLARMQDIGGLRVILPSIQDVYRLHNDLIHINKRFSHEPKLPCDDYIQKPKPDGYRSLHQIFIYKSRDHTELDGLSIELQIRTKLQHSWATAVETLGVIEKASIKSGFGSEDHKHFFKLSSALFSIKEQTPMLPEFAELTPNEIAHQAKEIEEKLQIFKKLKGIAITAKHIESTSNSKYAYHILRLYRDEDAWKVDVMPFSKNQEDLAKTFYASLEAKVKGDPDVDVVLVSVGDLKAIKKAYPNYFLDTNQFIKEMQSAFKKYLDA
;
A
#
# COMPACT_ATOMS: atom_id res chain seq x y z
N MET A 1 -32.27 -9.64 17.47
CA MET A 1 -32.79 -8.99 16.25
C MET A 1 -32.14 -7.61 16.15
N SER A 2 -30.97 -7.50 15.54
CA SER A 2 -30.34 -6.21 15.26
C SER A 2 -30.81 -5.77 13.88
N GLY A 3 -31.55 -4.67 13.80
CA GLY A 3 -31.94 -4.08 12.52
C GLY A 3 -30.68 -3.76 11.71
N SER A 4 -30.44 -4.50 10.63
CA SER A 4 -29.40 -4.17 9.69
C SER A 4 -29.78 -2.84 9.04
N GLU A 5 -29.04 -1.77 9.35
CA GLU A 5 -29.11 -0.55 8.54
C GLU A 5 -28.90 -0.94 7.09
N LYS A 6 -29.88 -0.61 6.24
CA LYS A 6 -29.86 -0.98 4.82
C LYS A 6 -28.65 -0.28 4.19
N ILE A 7 -27.67 -1.05 3.73
CA ILE A 7 -26.48 -0.50 3.08
C ILE A 7 -26.94 0.23 1.81
N VAL A 8 -26.69 1.54 1.75
CA VAL A 8 -27.05 2.38 0.60
C VAL A 8 -25.83 2.56 -0.29
N VAL A 9 -25.92 2.03 -1.51
CA VAL A 9 -24.86 2.18 -2.52
C VAL A 9 -25.18 3.37 -3.43
N PRO A 10 -24.33 4.40 -3.49
CA PRO A 10 -24.54 5.55 -4.37
C PRO A 10 -24.59 5.15 -5.84
N GLY A 11 -25.57 5.68 -6.59
CA GLY A 11 -25.67 5.44 -8.03
C GLY A 11 -24.49 6.05 -8.81
N THR A 12 -24.16 5.46 -9.96
CA THR A 12 -23.02 5.87 -10.82
C THR A 12 -23.03 7.36 -11.18
N ASN A 13 -24.21 7.93 -11.44
CA ASN A 13 -24.35 9.37 -11.73
C ASN A 13 -24.04 10.25 -10.52
N VAL A 14 -24.38 9.81 -9.32
CA VAL A 14 -24.07 10.51 -8.06
C VAL A 14 -22.55 10.51 -7.84
N LEU A 15 -21.90 9.36 -8.00
CA LEU A 15 -20.45 9.21 -7.90
C LEU A 15 -19.70 10.05 -8.94
N ARG A 16 -20.18 10.08 -10.19
CA ARG A 16 -19.60 10.89 -11.26
C ARG A 16 -19.65 12.38 -10.92
N ARG A 17 -20.82 12.88 -10.51
CA ARG A 17 -20.99 14.29 -10.12
C ARG A 17 -20.07 14.63 -8.95
N ALA A 18 -20.09 13.83 -7.88
CA ALA A 18 -19.23 14.04 -6.73
C ALA A 18 -17.74 14.09 -7.11
N GLY A 19 -17.27 13.15 -7.94
CA GLY A 19 -15.90 13.13 -8.44
C GLY A 19 -15.52 14.41 -9.20
N ASN A 20 -16.40 14.90 -10.08
CA ASN A 20 -16.18 16.13 -10.86
C ASN A 20 -16.20 17.38 -9.97
N THR A 21 -17.15 17.47 -9.04
CA THR A 21 -17.25 18.58 -8.09
C THR A 21 -15.99 18.70 -7.23
N LEU A 22 -15.39 17.59 -6.80
CA LEU A 22 -14.18 17.58 -5.98
C LEU A 22 -12.93 18.13 -6.69
N ILE A 23 -12.91 18.13 -8.03
CA ILE A 23 -11.77 18.60 -8.82
C ILE A 23 -12.04 19.92 -9.55
N SER A 24 -13.29 20.39 -9.56
CA SER A 24 -13.68 21.65 -10.18
C SER A 24 -13.17 22.86 -9.40
N SER A 25 -12.60 23.83 -10.10
CA SER A 25 -12.24 25.15 -9.57
C SER A 25 -13.46 26.05 -9.35
N GLU A 26 -14.58 25.78 -10.03
CA GLU A 26 -15.80 26.59 -10.00
C GLU A 26 -16.78 26.15 -8.89
N ALA A 27 -16.59 24.96 -8.33
CA ALA A 27 -17.46 24.45 -7.26
C ALA A 27 -17.25 25.22 -5.95
N SER A 28 -18.35 25.61 -5.32
CA SER A 28 -18.36 26.21 -3.99
C SER A 28 -17.86 25.24 -2.92
N GLU A 29 -17.41 25.78 -1.79
CA GLU A 29 -16.96 24.95 -0.66
C GLU A 29 -18.10 24.07 -0.10
N ALA A 30 -19.34 24.55 -0.10
CA ALA A 30 -20.50 23.77 0.31
C ALA A 30 -20.72 22.55 -0.62
N GLU A 31 -20.61 22.72 -1.94
CA GLU A 31 -20.73 21.62 -2.90
C GLU A 31 -19.59 20.61 -2.77
N LYS A 32 -18.36 21.08 -2.52
CA LYS A 32 -17.22 20.20 -2.27
C LYS A 32 -17.39 19.40 -0.98
N ILE A 33 -17.93 19.99 0.07
CA ILE A 33 -18.24 19.29 1.33
C ILE A 33 -19.24 18.16 1.07
N GLU A 34 -20.31 18.41 0.31
CA GLU A 34 -21.31 17.38 0.01
C GLU A 34 -20.75 16.26 -0.88
N ALA A 35 -20.01 16.63 -1.93
CA ALA A 35 -19.31 15.65 -2.77
C ALA A 35 -18.31 14.79 -1.96
N PHE A 36 -17.69 15.38 -0.94
CA PHE A 36 -16.78 14.66 -0.05
C PHE A 36 -17.50 13.66 0.84
N LYS A 37 -18.74 13.94 1.29
CA LYS A 37 -19.57 12.96 2.03
C LYS A 37 -19.89 11.76 1.15
N VAL A 38 -20.28 11.99 -0.11
CA VAL A 38 -20.53 10.93 -1.09
C VAL A 38 -19.28 10.08 -1.29
N LEU A 39 -18.11 10.70 -1.49
CA LEU A 39 -16.84 10.00 -1.62
C LEU A 39 -16.52 9.16 -0.38
N THR A 40 -16.73 9.72 0.82
CA THR A 40 -16.45 9.03 2.09
C THR A 40 -17.34 7.81 2.26
N ALA A 41 -18.64 7.94 1.99
CA ALA A 41 -19.60 6.84 2.01
C ALA A 41 -19.24 5.78 0.95
N TRP A 42 -18.94 6.18 -0.29
CA TRP A 42 -18.53 5.25 -1.34
C TRP A 42 -17.27 4.45 -0.97
N ARG A 43 -16.27 5.12 -0.38
CA ARG A 43 -15.04 4.49 0.06
C ARG A 43 -15.30 3.51 1.21
N SER A 44 -16.15 3.86 2.18
CA SER A 44 -16.40 2.98 3.35
C SER A 44 -17.06 1.66 2.97
N LEU A 45 -17.86 1.63 1.89
CA LEU A 45 -18.47 0.40 1.36
C LEU A 45 -17.44 -0.67 0.96
N HIS A 46 -16.18 -0.30 0.70
CA HIS A 46 -15.13 -1.27 0.36
C HIS A 46 -14.57 -2.01 1.59
N THR A 47 -14.88 -1.57 2.81
CA THR A 47 -14.34 -2.17 4.05
C THR A 47 -14.76 -3.63 4.23
N TYR A 48 -16.05 -3.92 4.05
CA TYR A 48 -16.57 -5.28 4.18
C TYR A 48 -16.04 -6.24 3.09
N PRO A 49 -16.01 -5.85 1.79
CA PRO A 49 -15.35 -6.63 0.75
C PRO A 49 -13.88 -6.94 1.05
N ILE A 50 -13.12 -5.95 1.49
CA ILE A 50 -11.71 -6.12 1.84
C ILE A 50 -11.57 -7.14 2.98
N ASP A 51 -12.37 -7.05 4.03
CA ASP A 51 -12.29 -7.95 5.20
C ASP A 51 -12.61 -9.41 4.83
N THR A 52 -13.73 -9.63 4.14
CA THR A 52 -14.14 -10.98 3.72
C THR A 52 -13.15 -11.59 2.73
N PHE A 53 -12.63 -10.80 1.80
CA PHE A 53 -11.63 -11.27 0.85
C PHE A 53 -10.27 -11.50 1.55
N GLN A 54 -9.89 -10.69 2.54
CA GLN A 54 -8.69 -10.95 3.37
C GLN A 54 -8.76 -12.30 4.07
N LYS A 55 -9.90 -12.63 4.69
CA LYS A 55 -10.12 -13.94 5.35
C LYS A 55 -9.95 -15.08 4.36
N THR A 56 -10.50 -14.94 3.16
CA THR A 56 -10.33 -15.91 2.07
C THR A 56 -8.87 -16.07 1.67
N LEU A 57 -8.14 -14.97 1.46
CA LEU A 57 -6.71 -15.00 1.10
C LEU A 57 -5.85 -15.65 2.19
N ARG A 58 -6.10 -15.33 3.48
CA ARG A 58 -5.38 -15.96 4.60
C ARG A 58 -5.55 -17.48 4.60
N ARG A 59 -6.80 -17.96 4.41
CA ARG A 59 -7.08 -19.39 4.29
C ARG A 59 -6.34 -20.00 3.10
N ARG A 60 -6.37 -19.37 1.93
CA ARG A 60 -5.66 -19.84 0.72
C ARG A 60 -4.15 -19.92 0.91
N CYS A 61 -3.54 -18.89 1.50
CA CYS A 61 -2.12 -18.92 1.82
C CYS A 61 -1.74 -20.09 2.74
N GLY A 62 -2.62 -20.45 3.69
CA GLY A 62 -2.46 -21.62 4.54
C GLY A 62 -2.62 -22.94 3.78
N GLU A 63 -3.63 -23.07 2.93
CA GLU A 63 -3.86 -24.25 2.07
C GLU A 63 -2.70 -24.50 1.10
N LEU A 64 -2.12 -23.44 0.53
CA LEU A 64 -0.94 -23.50 -0.33
C LEU A 64 0.36 -23.71 0.45
N LYS A 65 0.33 -23.69 1.80
CA LYS A 65 1.48 -23.96 2.67
C LYS A 65 2.70 -23.08 2.35
N PHE A 66 2.49 -21.79 2.09
CA PHE A 66 3.62 -20.87 1.92
C PHE A 66 4.45 -20.81 3.22
N LYS A 67 5.78 -20.91 3.09
CA LYS A 67 6.71 -20.88 4.24
C LYS A 67 6.51 -19.64 5.12
N ASP A 68 6.20 -18.52 4.48
CA ASP A 68 5.86 -17.29 5.16
C ASP A 68 4.94 -16.46 4.25
N SER A 69 3.86 -15.91 4.79
CA SER A 69 2.96 -15.04 4.03
C SER A 69 2.42 -13.93 4.92
N THR A 70 2.13 -12.78 4.31
CA THR A 70 1.51 -11.66 5.03
C THR A 70 0.44 -11.05 4.16
N VAL A 71 -0.80 -11.08 4.67
CA VAL A 71 -1.98 -10.53 4.00
C VAL A 71 -2.40 -9.25 4.72
N ALA A 72 -2.30 -8.13 4.02
CA ALA A 72 -2.58 -6.79 4.53
C ALA A 72 -3.74 -6.14 3.77
N GLN A 73 -4.55 -5.36 4.47
CA GLN A 73 -5.61 -4.56 3.88
C GLN A 73 -5.06 -3.21 3.39
N ARG A 74 -5.61 -2.68 2.30
CA ARG A 74 -5.25 -1.37 1.77
C ARG A 74 -6.53 -0.65 1.31
N LEU A 75 -6.98 0.30 2.11
CA LEU A 75 -8.02 1.25 1.70
C LEU A 75 -7.34 2.52 1.18
N LYS A 76 -7.69 2.97 -0.03
CA LYS A 76 -7.10 4.17 -0.63
C LYS A 76 -7.54 5.40 0.15
N ARG A 77 -6.59 6.28 0.46
CA ARG A 77 -6.85 7.50 1.24
C ARG A 77 -7.66 8.50 0.42
N LEU A 78 -8.53 9.27 1.09
CA LEU A 78 -9.36 10.29 0.45
C LEU A 78 -8.54 11.32 -0.35
N PRO A 79 -7.43 11.90 0.18
CA PRO A 79 -6.60 12.83 -0.61
C PRO A 79 -5.96 12.16 -1.83
N SER A 80 -5.62 10.87 -1.73
CA SER A 80 -5.06 10.10 -2.85
C SER A 80 -6.10 9.81 -3.93
N ILE A 81 -7.37 9.60 -3.56
CA ILE A 81 -8.48 9.47 -4.49
C ILE A 81 -8.67 10.79 -5.25
N VAL A 82 -8.75 11.92 -4.54
CA VAL A 82 -8.90 13.26 -5.15
C VAL A 82 -7.71 13.60 -6.05
N SER A 83 -6.48 13.36 -5.61
CA SER A 83 -5.28 13.56 -6.43
C SER A 83 -5.29 12.70 -7.70
N LYS A 84 -5.77 11.44 -7.63
CA LYS A 84 -5.90 10.57 -8.81
C LYS A 84 -6.94 11.11 -9.80
N LEU A 85 -8.07 11.62 -9.31
CA LEU A 85 -9.08 12.28 -10.15
C LEU A 85 -8.49 13.51 -10.86
N LYS A 86 -7.67 14.32 -10.17
CA LYS A 86 -7.01 15.49 -10.77
C LYS A 86 -5.96 15.14 -11.83
N ARG A 87 -5.14 14.10 -11.57
CA ARG A 87 -4.02 13.72 -12.45
C ARG A 87 -4.43 12.96 -13.71
N HIS A 88 -5.60 12.35 -13.73
CA HIS A 88 -6.07 11.54 -14.85
C HIS A 88 -7.39 12.11 -15.39
N PRO A 89 -7.34 13.06 -16.35
CA PRO A 89 -8.53 13.57 -17.02
C PRO A 89 -9.37 12.42 -17.58
N GLY A 90 -10.67 12.39 -17.27
CA GLY A 90 -11.59 11.30 -17.65
C GLY A 90 -11.71 10.15 -16.63
N MET A 91 -10.87 10.13 -15.57
CA MET A 91 -11.07 9.24 -14.43
C MET A 91 -12.36 9.60 -13.68
N ASN A 92 -13.16 8.59 -13.35
CA ASN A 92 -14.42 8.75 -12.63
C ASN A 92 -14.38 7.92 -11.35
N LEU A 93 -14.90 8.47 -10.25
CA LEU A 93 -15.00 7.79 -8.96
C LEU A 93 -15.70 6.42 -9.06
N ALA A 94 -16.75 6.29 -9.87
CA ALA A 94 -17.46 5.03 -10.09
C ALA A 94 -16.64 3.97 -10.86
N ARG A 95 -15.64 4.40 -11.63
CA ARG A 95 -14.77 3.51 -12.43
C ARG A 95 -13.43 3.23 -11.75
N MET A 96 -13.16 3.88 -10.61
CA MET A 96 -11.89 3.74 -9.91
C MET A 96 -11.80 2.36 -9.26
N GLN A 97 -10.89 1.52 -9.74
CA GLN A 97 -10.81 0.11 -9.38
C GLN A 97 -9.96 -0.17 -8.12
N ASP A 98 -9.16 0.82 -7.70
CA ASP A 98 -8.15 0.70 -6.64
C ASP A 98 -8.54 1.45 -5.37
N ILE A 99 -9.85 1.60 -5.09
CA ILE A 99 -10.35 2.18 -3.84
C ILE A 99 -10.14 1.20 -2.69
N GLY A 100 -10.62 -0.03 -2.86
CA GLY A 100 -10.36 -1.13 -1.94
C GLY A 100 -9.32 -2.08 -2.50
N GLY A 101 -8.39 -2.51 -1.66
CA GLY A 101 -7.36 -3.44 -2.08
C GLY A 101 -6.79 -4.28 -0.96
N LEU A 102 -6.09 -5.32 -1.37
CA LEU A 102 -5.38 -6.27 -0.52
C LEU A 102 -3.95 -6.39 -1.02
N ARG A 103 -3.04 -6.67 -0.11
CA ARG A 103 -1.64 -6.93 -0.42
C ARG A 103 -1.25 -8.27 0.16
N VAL A 104 -0.61 -9.10 -0.65
CA VAL A 104 -0.02 -10.37 -0.21
C VAL A 104 1.47 -10.33 -0.46
N ILE A 105 2.24 -10.49 0.62
CA ILE A 105 3.70 -10.52 0.60
C ILE A 105 4.14 -11.96 0.76
N LEU A 106 4.89 -12.47 -0.21
CA LEU A 106 5.33 -13.86 -0.30
C LEU A 106 6.86 -14.00 -0.34
N PRO A 107 7.41 -15.20 -0.11
CA PRO A 107 8.84 -15.42 -0.03
C PRO A 107 9.56 -15.32 -1.38
N SER A 108 8.91 -15.73 -2.47
CA SER A 108 9.54 -15.89 -3.79
C SER A 108 8.62 -15.48 -4.94
N ILE A 109 9.21 -15.26 -6.12
CA ILE A 109 8.48 -15.02 -7.37
C ILE A 109 7.60 -16.21 -7.75
N GLN A 110 8.09 -17.43 -7.52
CA GLN A 110 7.31 -18.65 -7.76
C GLN A 110 6.04 -18.68 -6.88
N ASP A 111 6.14 -18.28 -5.62
CA ASP A 111 4.98 -18.21 -4.72
C ASP A 111 3.98 -17.13 -5.17
N VAL A 112 4.46 -15.98 -5.69
CA VAL A 112 3.61 -14.93 -6.27
C VAL A 112 2.72 -15.49 -7.37
N TYR A 113 3.32 -16.15 -8.37
CA TYR A 113 2.58 -16.73 -9.48
C TYR A 113 1.74 -17.93 -9.06
N ARG A 114 2.20 -18.74 -8.10
CA ARG A 114 1.43 -19.86 -7.56
C ARG A 114 0.14 -19.39 -6.89
N LEU A 115 0.18 -18.32 -6.08
CA LEU A 115 -1.03 -17.74 -5.50
C LEU A 115 -1.93 -17.13 -6.58
N HIS A 116 -1.36 -16.37 -7.53
CA HIS A 116 -2.15 -15.76 -8.61
C HIS A 116 -2.91 -16.81 -9.42
N ASN A 117 -2.22 -17.86 -9.86
CA ASN A 117 -2.81 -18.98 -10.62
C ASN A 117 -3.90 -19.71 -9.82
N ASP A 118 -3.70 -19.95 -8.53
CA ASP A 118 -4.71 -20.57 -7.65
C ASP A 118 -6.00 -19.73 -7.61
N LEU A 119 -5.87 -18.40 -7.54
CA LEU A 119 -7.01 -17.49 -7.42
C LEU A 119 -7.78 -17.34 -8.74
N ILE A 120 -7.12 -17.35 -9.90
CA ILE A 120 -7.80 -17.16 -11.20
C ILE A 120 -8.38 -18.45 -11.79
N HIS A 121 -7.91 -19.63 -11.38
CA HIS A 121 -8.34 -20.91 -11.96
C HIS A 121 -9.27 -21.75 -11.08
N ILE A 122 -9.44 -21.44 -9.78
CA ILE A 122 -10.36 -22.20 -8.93
C ILE A 122 -11.80 -21.65 -9.01
N ASN A 123 -12.59 -22.23 -9.92
CA ASN A 123 -14.01 -21.86 -10.11
C ASN A 123 -14.98 -22.30 -8.99
N LYS A 124 -14.59 -23.17 -8.04
CA LYS A 124 -15.56 -23.78 -7.11
C LYS A 124 -15.59 -23.21 -5.68
N ARG A 125 -14.57 -22.46 -5.25
CA ARG A 125 -14.45 -21.94 -3.87
C ARG A 125 -14.11 -20.46 -3.75
N PHE A 126 -13.80 -19.82 -4.88
CA PHE A 126 -13.46 -18.41 -4.95
C PHE A 126 -14.52 -17.74 -5.83
N SER A 127 -15.46 -17.02 -5.22
CA SER A 127 -16.63 -16.47 -5.91
C SER A 127 -16.36 -15.13 -6.59
N HIS A 128 -15.20 -14.51 -6.35
CA HIS A 128 -14.85 -13.22 -6.94
C HIS A 128 -14.33 -13.42 -8.36
N GLU A 129 -14.79 -12.58 -9.29
CA GLU A 129 -14.48 -12.72 -10.71
C GLU A 129 -13.19 -11.96 -11.05
N PRO A 130 -12.13 -12.62 -11.58
CA PRO A 130 -10.92 -11.94 -11.98
C PRO A 130 -11.16 -11.13 -13.27
N LYS A 131 -10.82 -9.84 -13.26
CA LYS A 131 -10.75 -9.02 -14.47
C LYS A 131 -9.39 -9.20 -15.13
N LEU A 132 -9.35 -9.91 -16.25
CA LEU A 132 -8.13 -10.19 -17.02
C LEU A 132 -7.94 -9.20 -18.19
N PRO A 133 -6.70 -8.95 -18.64
CA PRO A 133 -5.44 -9.41 -18.06
C PRO A 133 -5.09 -8.69 -16.75
N CYS A 134 -4.20 -9.29 -15.96
CA CYS A 134 -3.57 -8.61 -14.83
C CYS A 134 -2.49 -7.63 -15.29
N ASP A 135 -2.17 -6.66 -14.43
CA ASP A 135 -1.00 -5.80 -14.59
C ASP A 135 0.22 -6.49 -13.94
N ASP A 136 1.04 -7.15 -14.76
CA ASP A 136 2.27 -7.82 -14.29
C ASP A 136 3.48 -6.86 -14.32
N TYR A 137 3.65 -6.07 -13.27
CA TYR A 137 4.82 -5.21 -13.11
C TYR A 137 6.08 -5.95 -12.65
N ILE A 138 6.04 -7.28 -12.50
CA ILE A 138 7.24 -8.10 -12.28
C ILE A 138 7.90 -8.37 -13.63
N GLN A 139 7.11 -8.74 -14.65
CA GLN A 139 7.61 -8.93 -16.01
C GLN A 139 7.85 -7.60 -16.74
N LYS A 140 7.04 -6.58 -16.45
CA LYS A 140 7.15 -5.24 -17.05
C LYS A 140 7.21 -4.17 -15.95
N PRO A 141 8.37 -3.99 -15.27
CA PRO A 141 8.52 -2.98 -14.24
C PRO A 141 8.10 -1.59 -14.71
N LYS A 142 7.51 -0.80 -13.81
CA LYS A 142 7.15 0.59 -14.13
C LYS A 142 8.41 1.44 -14.33
N PRO A 143 8.35 2.57 -15.07
CA PRO A 143 9.52 3.43 -15.33
C PRO A 143 10.26 3.95 -14.09
N ASP A 144 9.61 3.96 -12.93
CA ASP A 144 10.17 4.34 -11.63
C ASP A 144 10.86 3.17 -10.89
N GLY A 145 10.86 1.97 -11.47
CA GLY A 145 11.39 0.74 -10.88
C GLY A 145 10.37 -0.04 -10.04
N TYR A 146 9.10 0.38 -9.97
CA TYR A 146 8.10 -0.35 -9.17
C TYR A 146 7.77 -1.74 -9.75
N ARG A 147 7.73 -2.74 -8.87
CA ARG A 147 7.46 -4.16 -9.20
C ARG A 147 6.42 -4.78 -8.24
N SER A 148 5.42 -5.47 -8.80
CA SER A 148 4.37 -6.25 -8.11
C SER A 148 3.43 -6.83 -9.18
N LEU A 149 2.75 -7.93 -8.90
CA LEU A 149 1.62 -8.40 -9.71
C LEU A 149 0.32 -7.78 -9.20
N HIS A 150 -0.44 -7.10 -10.07
CA HIS A 150 -1.69 -6.42 -9.74
C HIS A 150 -2.86 -7.10 -10.45
N GLN A 151 -3.78 -7.70 -9.69
CA GLN A 151 -4.97 -8.37 -10.22
C GLN A 151 -6.22 -7.68 -9.66
N ILE A 152 -7.11 -7.21 -10.54
CA ILE A 152 -8.42 -6.70 -10.15
C ILE A 152 -9.42 -7.85 -10.06
N PHE A 153 -10.18 -7.90 -8.98
CA PHE A 153 -11.32 -8.80 -8.82
C PHE A 153 -12.61 -8.00 -8.68
N ILE A 154 -13.67 -8.49 -9.31
CA ILE A 154 -15.03 -8.02 -9.07
C ILE A 154 -15.59 -8.81 -7.89
N TYR A 155 -15.92 -8.08 -6.83
CA TYR A 155 -16.41 -8.63 -5.59
C TYR A 155 -17.82 -9.21 -5.78
N LYS A 156 -18.05 -10.33 -5.10
CA LYS A 156 -19.28 -11.11 -5.10
C LYS A 156 -19.53 -11.63 -3.70
N SER A 157 -20.65 -11.21 -3.10
CA SER A 157 -21.09 -11.61 -1.78
C SER A 157 -22.40 -12.38 -1.85
N ARG A 158 -22.55 -13.38 -0.98
CA ARG A 158 -23.84 -14.07 -0.77
C ARG A 158 -24.70 -13.34 0.25
N ASP A 159 -24.06 -12.71 1.23
CA ASP A 159 -24.72 -12.10 2.38
C ASP A 159 -25.07 -10.62 2.15
N HIS A 160 -24.32 -9.95 1.24
CA HIS A 160 -24.48 -8.53 0.92
C HIS A 160 -24.42 -8.30 -0.59
N THR A 161 -25.44 -8.78 -1.31
CA THR A 161 -25.53 -8.67 -2.77
C THR A 161 -25.53 -7.22 -3.28
N GLU A 162 -25.91 -6.26 -2.44
CA GLU A 162 -25.84 -4.83 -2.73
C GLU A 162 -24.40 -4.33 -2.94
N LEU A 163 -23.41 -5.03 -2.39
CA LEU A 163 -21.98 -4.74 -2.55
C LEU A 163 -21.36 -5.45 -3.77
N ASP A 164 -22.14 -6.24 -4.52
CA ASP A 164 -21.66 -6.91 -5.73
C ASP A 164 -21.22 -5.90 -6.78
N GLY A 165 -20.17 -6.25 -7.52
CA GLY A 165 -19.65 -5.38 -8.58
C GLY A 165 -18.54 -4.43 -8.13
N LEU A 166 -18.32 -4.26 -6.81
CA LEU A 166 -17.20 -3.49 -6.30
C LEU A 166 -15.86 -4.09 -6.76
N SER A 167 -14.96 -3.24 -7.25
CA SER A 167 -13.62 -3.67 -7.65
C SER A 167 -12.69 -3.71 -6.43
N ILE A 168 -11.96 -4.82 -6.29
CA ILE A 168 -10.91 -4.98 -5.28
C ILE A 168 -9.59 -5.29 -5.97
N GLU A 169 -8.58 -4.46 -5.74
CA GLU A 169 -7.24 -4.66 -6.26
C GLU A 169 -6.43 -5.57 -5.34
N LEU A 170 -5.94 -6.69 -5.86
CA LEU A 170 -4.99 -7.56 -5.18
C LEU A 170 -3.57 -7.30 -5.70
N GLN A 171 -2.69 -6.85 -4.80
CA GLN A 171 -1.27 -6.67 -5.07
C GLN A 171 -0.48 -7.83 -4.46
N ILE A 172 0.10 -8.69 -5.31
CA ILE A 172 0.94 -9.81 -4.88
C ILE A 172 2.39 -9.45 -5.17
N ARG A 173 3.26 -9.56 -4.15
CA ARG A 173 4.67 -9.16 -4.25
C ARG A 173 5.56 -10.03 -3.39
N THR A 174 6.85 -10.04 -3.68
CA THR A 174 7.83 -10.66 -2.78
C THR A 174 8.17 -9.75 -1.60
N LYS A 175 8.86 -10.28 -0.59
CA LYS A 175 9.46 -9.47 0.49
C LYS A 175 10.43 -8.42 -0.03
N LEU A 176 11.20 -8.73 -1.07
CA LEU A 176 12.20 -7.83 -1.65
C LEU A 176 11.54 -6.67 -2.41
N GLN A 177 10.51 -6.97 -3.20
CA GLN A 177 9.68 -5.95 -3.85
C GLN A 177 8.94 -5.09 -2.80
N HIS A 178 8.50 -5.70 -1.70
CA HIS A 178 7.89 -4.95 -0.61
C HIS A 178 8.87 -3.97 0.05
N SER A 179 10.08 -4.43 0.41
CA SER A 179 11.07 -3.59 1.08
C SER A 179 11.53 -2.42 0.19
N TRP A 180 11.66 -2.63 -1.11
CA TRP A 180 11.90 -1.56 -2.08
C TRP A 180 10.79 -0.51 -2.06
N ALA A 181 9.53 -0.93 -2.20
CA ALA A 181 8.39 -0.01 -2.20
C ALA A 181 8.28 0.77 -0.89
N THR A 182 8.58 0.12 0.23
CA THR A 182 8.63 0.77 1.54
C THR A 182 9.74 1.81 1.63
N ALA A 183 10.94 1.52 1.13
CA ALA A 183 12.04 2.49 1.14
C ALA A 183 11.73 3.73 0.28
N VAL A 184 11.11 3.54 -0.88
CA VAL A 184 10.62 4.63 -1.74
C VAL A 184 9.56 5.47 -1.03
N GLU A 185 8.55 4.82 -0.42
CA GLU A 185 7.50 5.50 0.34
C GLU A 185 8.10 6.30 1.51
N THR A 186 9.01 5.69 2.29
CA THR A 186 9.69 6.33 3.43
C THR A 186 10.48 7.55 2.96
N LEU A 187 11.36 7.41 1.97
CA LEU A 187 12.17 8.53 1.49
C LEU A 187 11.30 9.65 0.91
N GLY A 188 10.21 9.30 0.21
CA GLY A 188 9.25 10.29 -0.29
C GLY A 188 8.58 11.12 0.81
N VAL A 189 8.40 10.57 2.01
CA VAL A 189 7.94 11.31 3.19
C VAL A 189 9.04 12.25 3.71
N ILE A 190 10.30 11.77 3.78
CA ILE A 190 11.46 12.59 4.17
C ILE A 190 11.60 13.80 3.25
N GLU A 191 11.62 13.55 1.94
CA GLU A 191 11.89 14.58 0.97
C GLU A 191 10.75 15.60 0.92
N LYS A 192 9.48 15.22 1.08
CA LYS A 192 8.39 16.20 1.22
C LYS A 192 8.54 17.10 2.46
N ALA A 193 9.04 16.55 3.56
CA ALA A 193 9.37 17.35 4.75
C ALA A 193 10.58 18.27 4.51
N SER A 194 11.55 17.84 3.70
CA SER A 194 12.80 18.55 3.40
C SER A 194 12.74 19.44 2.15
N ILE A 195 11.72 19.36 1.29
CA ILE A 195 11.58 20.19 0.06
C ILE A 195 11.49 21.69 0.40
N LYS A 196 11.29 22.05 1.68
CA LYS A 196 11.51 23.42 2.18
C LYS A 196 12.97 23.89 2.09
N SER A 197 13.95 23.03 1.81
CA SER A 197 15.39 23.33 1.72
C SER A 197 16.08 22.94 0.40
N GLY A 198 15.32 22.56 -0.63
CA GLY A 198 15.73 22.50 -2.04
C GLY A 198 17.03 21.76 -2.39
N PHE A 199 17.02 20.42 -2.48
CA PHE A 199 17.91 19.61 -3.36
C PHE A 199 17.43 18.15 -3.42
N GLY A 200 17.39 17.55 -4.62
CA GLY A 200 17.41 16.08 -4.83
C GLY A 200 16.09 15.35 -5.08
N SER A 201 15.59 15.30 -6.33
CA SER A 201 14.54 14.32 -6.69
C SER A 201 14.96 13.34 -7.78
N GLU A 202 15.74 13.76 -8.77
CA GLU A 202 16.16 12.89 -9.88
C GLU A 202 17.23 11.87 -9.45
N ASP A 203 18.27 12.27 -8.71
CA ASP A 203 19.28 11.31 -8.22
C ASP A 203 18.67 10.25 -7.29
N HIS A 204 17.72 10.63 -6.42
CA HIS A 204 16.99 9.67 -5.57
C HIS A 204 16.13 8.71 -6.39
N LYS A 205 15.41 9.21 -7.41
CA LYS A 205 14.66 8.36 -8.34
C LYS A 205 15.60 7.38 -9.03
N HIS A 206 16.72 7.87 -9.56
CA HIS A 206 17.70 7.05 -10.26
C HIS A 206 18.29 5.96 -9.37
N PHE A 207 18.67 6.29 -8.12
CA PHE A 207 19.08 5.30 -7.12
C PHE A 207 18.03 4.20 -6.92
N PHE A 208 16.75 4.57 -6.83
CA PHE A 208 15.69 3.58 -6.67
C PHE A 208 15.46 2.72 -7.91
N LYS A 209 15.66 3.28 -9.11
CA LYS A 209 15.66 2.46 -10.33
C LYS A 209 16.81 1.45 -10.36
N LEU A 210 18.03 1.88 -10.02
CA LEU A 210 19.21 1.00 -9.94
C LEU A 210 19.04 -0.09 -8.88
N SER A 211 18.54 0.25 -7.69
CA SER A 211 18.23 -0.76 -6.66
C SER A 211 17.16 -1.76 -7.11
N SER A 212 16.15 -1.31 -7.87
CA SER A 212 15.16 -2.21 -8.45
C SER A 212 15.81 -3.16 -9.47
N ALA A 213 16.73 -2.66 -10.29
CA ALA A 213 17.50 -3.49 -11.23
C ALA A 213 18.33 -4.57 -10.52
N LEU A 214 19.07 -4.20 -9.46
CA LEU A 214 19.81 -5.17 -8.63
C LEU A 214 18.89 -6.23 -8.01
N PHE A 215 17.69 -5.83 -7.59
CA PHE A 215 16.70 -6.76 -7.04
C PHE A 215 16.05 -7.63 -8.12
N SER A 216 15.84 -7.11 -9.34
CA SER A 216 15.41 -7.90 -10.49
C SER A 216 16.42 -8.97 -10.86
N ILE A 217 17.73 -8.65 -10.86
CA ILE A 217 18.81 -9.63 -11.04
C ILE A 217 18.75 -10.71 -9.97
N LYS A 218 18.60 -10.31 -8.70
CA LYS A 218 18.51 -11.25 -7.57
C LYS A 218 17.31 -12.19 -7.68
N GLU A 219 16.19 -11.70 -8.18
CA GLU A 219 14.95 -12.45 -8.34
C GLU A 219 14.83 -13.17 -9.70
N GLN A 220 15.83 -13.04 -10.58
CA GLN A 220 15.82 -13.58 -11.94
C GLN A 220 14.59 -13.12 -12.74
N THR A 221 14.29 -11.82 -12.64
CA THR A 221 13.16 -11.18 -13.33
C THR A 221 13.67 -10.08 -14.26
N PRO A 222 12.89 -9.69 -15.29
CA PRO A 222 13.28 -8.61 -16.19
C PRO A 222 13.65 -7.32 -15.44
N MET A 223 14.66 -6.62 -15.96
CA MET A 223 15.05 -5.29 -15.51
C MET A 223 14.35 -4.21 -16.34
N LEU A 224 14.53 -2.95 -15.94
CA LEU A 224 14.15 -1.83 -16.78
C LEU A 224 14.98 -1.83 -18.07
N PRO A 225 14.37 -1.56 -19.24
CA PRO A 225 15.08 -1.53 -20.51
C PRO A 225 16.29 -0.58 -20.54
N GLU A 226 16.23 0.53 -19.80
CA GLU A 226 17.32 1.51 -19.70
C GLU A 226 18.61 0.95 -19.04
N PHE A 227 18.52 -0.22 -18.37
CA PHE A 227 19.67 -0.90 -17.78
C PHE A 227 19.98 -2.26 -18.43
N ALA A 228 19.36 -2.57 -19.58
CA ALA A 228 19.52 -3.87 -20.23
C ALA A 228 20.97 -4.15 -20.66
N GLU A 229 21.72 -3.10 -21.03
CA GLU A 229 23.11 -3.19 -21.49
C GLU A 229 24.14 -3.08 -20.35
N LEU A 230 23.69 -2.80 -19.11
CA LEU A 230 24.60 -2.65 -17.97
C LEU A 230 24.84 -3.99 -17.28
N THR A 231 26.09 -4.23 -16.90
CA THR A 231 26.46 -5.35 -16.05
C THR A 231 25.98 -5.13 -14.61
N PRO A 232 25.76 -6.21 -13.82
CA PRO A 232 25.44 -6.09 -12.41
C PRO A 232 26.46 -5.26 -11.61
N ASN A 233 27.74 -5.31 -11.98
CA ASN A 233 28.81 -4.55 -11.34
C ASN A 233 28.67 -3.05 -11.63
N GLU A 234 28.42 -2.65 -12.87
CA GLU A 234 28.19 -1.24 -13.24
C GLU A 234 26.97 -0.67 -12.52
N ILE A 235 25.86 -1.41 -12.47
CA ILE A 235 24.65 -1.00 -11.74
C ILE A 235 24.96 -0.82 -10.25
N ALA A 236 25.71 -1.76 -9.65
CA ALA A 236 26.10 -1.68 -8.25
C ALA A 236 27.04 -0.49 -7.98
N HIS A 237 27.97 -0.20 -8.88
CA HIS A 237 28.89 0.94 -8.77
C HIS A 237 28.10 2.26 -8.80
N GLN A 238 27.25 2.47 -9.81
CA GLN A 238 26.42 3.68 -9.92
C GLN A 238 25.52 3.85 -8.69
N ALA A 239 24.90 2.77 -8.21
CA ALA A 239 24.05 2.82 -7.02
C ALA A 239 24.84 3.17 -5.76
N LYS A 240 26.07 2.67 -5.61
CA LYS A 240 26.94 2.97 -4.47
C LYS A 240 27.43 4.42 -4.50
N GLU A 241 27.81 4.94 -5.66
CA GLU A 241 28.21 6.35 -5.81
C GLU A 241 27.08 7.31 -5.40
N ILE A 242 25.84 7.04 -5.84
CA ILE A 242 24.69 7.87 -5.46
C ILE A 242 24.39 7.72 -3.97
N GLU A 243 24.49 6.51 -3.41
CA GLU A 243 24.32 6.31 -1.97
C GLU A 243 25.37 7.08 -1.16
N GLU A 244 26.64 7.05 -1.55
CA GLU A 244 27.72 7.78 -0.88
C GLU A 244 27.52 9.30 -0.99
N LYS A 245 27.04 9.79 -2.13
CA LYS A 245 26.73 11.20 -2.34
C LYS A 245 25.54 11.68 -1.50
N LEU A 246 24.45 10.92 -1.46
CA LEU A 246 23.17 11.34 -0.88
C LEU A 246 22.91 10.82 0.54
N GLN A 247 23.70 9.85 0.99
CA GLN A 247 23.60 9.22 2.30
C GLN A 247 22.19 8.66 2.57
N ILE A 248 21.57 8.00 1.58
CA ILE A 248 20.16 7.57 1.64
C ILE A 248 19.97 6.54 2.74
N PHE A 249 20.90 5.61 2.96
CA PHE A 249 20.82 4.66 4.08
C PHE A 249 20.83 5.37 5.43
N LYS A 250 21.61 6.44 5.59
CA LYS A 250 21.62 7.24 6.83
C LYS A 250 20.27 7.92 7.05
N LYS A 251 19.72 8.56 6.01
CA LYS A 251 18.38 9.19 6.04
C LYS A 251 17.30 8.17 6.42
N LEU A 252 17.32 7.00 5.76
CA LEU A 252 16.36 5.92 5.99
C LEU A 252 16.49 5.30 7.40
N LYS A 253 17.71 5.20 7.96
CA LYS A 253 17.95 4.70 9.34
C LYS A 253 17.55 5.70 10.42
N GLY A 254 17.80 7.00 10.21
CA GLY A 254 17.57 8.04 11.20
C GLY A 254 16.12 8.09 11.71
N ILE A 255 15.17 7.77 10.84
CA ILE A 255 13.75 7.78 11.15
C ILE A 255 13.27 6.48 11.82
N ALA A 256 13.86 5.33 11.47
CA ALA A 256 13.52 4.04 12.07
C ALA A 256 13.78 4.00 13.60
N ILE A 257 14.63 4.89 14.11
CA ILE A 257 14.98 5.00 15.54
C ILE A 257 13.88 5.73 16.33
N THR A 258 13.23 6.73 15.76
CA THR A 258 12.12 7.46 16.41
C THR A 258 10.87 6.59 16.57
N ALA A 259 10.61 5.70 15.60
CA ALA A 259 9.50 4.74 15.66
C ALA A 259 9.73 3.54 16.62
N LYS A 260 10.96 3.33 17.13
CA LYS A 260 11.28 2.21 18.04
C LYS A 260 10.83 2.44 19.49
N HIS A 261 10.53 3.66 19.90
CA HIS A 261 10.14 3.98 21.29
C HIS A 261 8.68 3.60 21.66
N ILE A 262 7.95 2.91 20.78
CA ILE A 262 6.58 2.40 21.01
C ILE A 262 6.65 0.92 21.39
N GLU A 263 7.64 0.57 22.21
CA GLU A 263 7.74 -0.76 22.80
C GLU A 263 7.04 -0.76 24.14
N SER A 264 5.77 -1.18 24.15
CA SER A 264 5.25 -2.08 25.19
C SER A 264 3.80 -2.43 24.91
N THR A 265 3.43 -3.69 25.18
CA THR A 265 2.10 -4.33 25.08
C THR A 265 1.71 -4.94 23.73
N SER A 266 2.56 -5.82 23.19
CA SER A 266 2.11 -6.85 22.25
C SER A 266 1.34 -7.95 23.00
N ASN A 267 0.02 -7.79 23.13
CA ASN A 267 -0.87 -8.90 23.52
C ASN A 267 -1.63 -9.41 22.30
N SER A 268 -1.71 -10.74 22.13
CA SER A 268 -2.39 -11.41 21.01
C SER A 268 -3.93 -11.23 20.99
N LYS A 269 -4.51 -10.48 21.93
CA LYS A 269 -5.96 -10.23 22.06
C LYS A 269 -6.51 -9.18 21.10
N TYR A 270 -5.63 -8.39 20.46
CA TYR A 270 -6.04 -7.27 19.59
C TYR A 270 -6.14 -7.72 18.13
N ALA A 271 -7.21 -7.32 17.45
CA ALA A 271 -7.50 -7.72 16.06
C ALA A 271 -7.47 -6.53 15.10
N TYR A 272 -7.64 -5.31 15.62
CA TYR A 272 -7.65 -4.06 14.87
C TYR A 272 -6.70 -3.07 15.55
N HIS A 273 -5.99 -2.29 14.74
CA HIS A 273 -5.08 -1.26 15.25
C HIS A 273 -5.22 -0.01 14.39
N ILE A 274 -5.24 1.16 15.02
CA ILE A 274 -5.11 2.43 14.31
C ILE A 274 -3.65 2.87 14.44
N LEU A 275 -2.99 3.06 13.30
CA LEU A 275 -1.64 3.62 13.23
C LEU A 275 -1.76 5.09 12.88
N ARG A 276 -1.21 5.97 13.70
CA ARG A 276 -1.12 7.41 13.44
C ARG A 276 0.34 7.81 13.36
N LEU A 277 0.83 8.10 12.17
CA LEU A 277 2.14 8.71 11.94
C LEU A 277 1.96 10.23 11.96
N TYR A 278 2.73 10.96 12.74
CA TYR A 278 2.64 12.41 12.84
C TYR A 278 4.01 13.05 13.08
N ARG A 279 4.16 14.32 12.72
CA ARG A 279 5.37 15.09 12.98
C ARG A 279 5.24 15.86 14.29
N ASP A 280 6.28 15.78 15.12
CA ASP A 280 6.38 16.50 16.40
C ASP A 280 7.81 17.02 16.56
N GLU A 281 7.98 18.34 16.69
CA GLU A 281 9.30 19.00 16.82
C GLU A 281 10.37 18.46 15.84
N ASP A 282 10.00 18.31 14.56
CA ASP A 282 10.83 17.76 13.48
C ASP A 282 11.13 16.25 13.50
N ALA A 283 10.55 15.50 14.44
CA ALA A 283 10.64 14.06 14.51
C ALA A 283 9.32 13.38 14.07
N TRP A 284 9.40 12.37 13.21
CA TRP A 284 8.26 11.52 12.88
C TRP A 284 7.99 10.52 14.02
N LYS A 285 6.81 10.63 14.63
CA LYS A 285 6.31 9.76 15.70
C LYS A 285 5.16 8.90 15.20
N VAL A 286 4.96 7.77 15.85
CA VAL A 286 3.90 6.80 15.49
C VAL A 286 3.12 6.47 16.75
N ASP A 287 1.80 6.59 16.71
CA ASP A 287 0.93 6.03 17.73
C ASP A 287 0.32 4.73 17.19
N VAL A 288 0.27 3.71 18.03
CA VAL A 288 -0.44 2.46 17.76
C VAL A 288 -1.56 2.33 18.78
N MET A 289 -2.80 2.43 18.33
CA MET A 289 -3.98 2.32 19.19
C MET A 289 -4.66 0.95 18.95
N PRO A 290 -4.55 0.00 19.88
CA PRO A 290 -5.09 -1.35 19.70
C PRO A 290 -6.58 -1.46 20.07
N PHE A 291 -7.29 -2.33 19.35
CA PHE A 291 -8.71 -2.66 19.58
C PHE A 291 -8.91 -4.18 19.48
N SER A 292 -9.67 -4.76 20.41
CA SER A 292 -9.99 -6.18 20.40
C SER A 292 -11.03 -6.51 19.33
N LYS A 293 -11.22 -7.81 19.04
CA LYS A 293 -12.15 -8.26 17.98
C LYS A 293 -13.60 -7.79 18.19
N ASN A 294 -14.06 -7.69 19.43
CA ASN A 294 -15.38 -7.18 19.80
C ASN A 294 -15.50 -5.64 19.75
N GLN A 295 -14.40 -4.93 19.52
CA GLN A 295 -14.37 -3.47 19.39
C GLN A 295 -14.27 -3.01 17.93
N GLU A 296 -14.65 -3.86 16.98
CA GLU A 296 -14.55 -3.55 15.54
C GLU A 296 -15.28 -2.25 15.16
N ASP A 297 -16.53 -2.10 15.58
CA ASP A 297 -17.33 -0.91 15.26
C ASP A 297 -16.79 0.35 15.93
N LEU A 298 -16.27 0.21 17.15
CA LEU A 298 -15.58 1.29 17.86
C LEU A 298 -14.32 1.71 17.11
N ALA A 299 -13.50 0.76 16.66
CA ALA A 299 -12.28 1.03 15.90
C ALA A 299 -12.58 1.75 14.58
N LYS A 300 -13.61 1.30 13.84
CA LYS A 300 -14.06 1.95 12.59
C LYS A 300 -14.55 3.37 12.84
N THR A 301 -15.35 3.57 13.89
CA THR A 301 -15.90 4.89 14.26
C THR A 301 -14.79 5.84 14.69
N PHE A 302 -13.87 5.39 15.53
CA PHE A 302 -12.75 6.19 15.99
C PHE A 302 -11.79 6.56 14.85
N TYR A 303 -11.50 5.61 13.96
CA TYR A 303 -10.72 5.86 12.74
C TYR A 303 -11.37 6.93 11.86
N ALA A 304 -12.68 6.83 11.60
CA ALA A 304 -13.40 7.82 10.79
C ALA A 304 -13.32 9.23 11.42
N SER A 305 -13.41 9.34 12.74
CA SER A 305 -13.26 10.59 13.48
C SER A 305 -11.85 11.18 13.36
N LEU A 306 -10.81 10.35 13.53
CA LEU A 306 -9.41 10.78 13.37
C LEU A 306 -9.12 11.22 11.94
N GLU A 307 -9.54 10.44 10.94
CA GLU A 307 -9.33 10.75 9.52
C GLU A 307 -10.01 12.08 9.12
N ALA A 308 -11.18 12.38 9.69
CA ALA A 308 -11.86 13.66 9.49
C ALA A 308 -11.09 14.84 10.11
N LYS A 309 -10.47 14.66 11.28
CA LYS A 309 -9.69 15.69 11.98
C LYS A 309 -8.37 16.03 11.29
N VAL A 310 -7.68 15.03 10.74
CA VAL A 310 -6.37 15.21 10.08
C VAL A 310 -6.49 15.56 8.59
N LYS A 311 -7.71 15.91 8.14
CA LYS A 311 -8.02 16.17 6.73
C LYS A 311 -7.19 17.34 6.20
N GLY A 312 -6.34 17.05 5.22
CA GLY A 312 -5.54 18.06 4.52
C GLY A 312 -4.24 18.43 5.23
N ASP A 313 -3.98 17.84 6.40
CA ASP A 313 -2.70 17.98 7.10
C ASP A 313 -1.65 17.06 6.42
N PRO A 314 -0.59 17.61 5.82
CA PRO A 314 0.45 16.80 5.19
C PRO A 314 1.38 16.12 6.20
N ASP A 315 1.37 16.56 7.46
CA ASP A 315 2.28 16.11 8.53
C ASP A 315 1.63 15.08 9.47
N VAL A 316 0.39 14.63 9.16
CA VAL A 316 -0.31 13.57 9.90
C VAL A 316 -0.94 12.54 8.96
N ASP A 317 -0.74 11.27 9.27
CA ASP A 317 -1.23 10.13 8.52
C ASP A 317 -1.86 9.11 9.47
N VAL A 318 -3.08 8.66 9.17
CA VAL A 318 -3.82 7.70 9.99
C VAL A 318 -4.33 6.56 9.13
N VAL A 319 -4.16 5.33 9.60
CA VAL A 319 -4.71 4.12 8.95
C VAL A 319 -5.26 3.15 9.99
N LEU A 320 -6.42 2.56 9.69
CA LEU A 320 -6.93 1.40 10.39
C LEU A 320 -6.44 0.12 9.71
N VAL A 321 -5.86 -0.78 10.49
CA VAL A 321 -5.30 -2.05 10.00
C VAL A 321 -5.85 -3.23 10.78
N SER A 322 -6.17 -4.32 10.08
CA SER A 322 -6.51 -5.61 10.68
C SER A 322 -5.45 -6.65 10.33
N VAL A 323 -4.30 -6.57 11.00
CA VAL A 323 -3.17 -7.49 10.79
C VAL A 323 -2.65 -7.95 12.14
N GLY A 324 -3.05 -9.15 12.56
CA GLY A 324 -2.43 -9.95 13.63
C GLY A 324 -1.86 -9.17 14.83
N ASP A 325 -0.72 -9.66 15.32
CA ASP A 325 0.07 -9.02 16.39
C ASP A 325 0.92 -7.86 15.86
N LEU A 326 1.53 -7.09 16.76
CA LEU A 326 2.39 -5.94 16.40
C LEU A 326 3.52 -6.34 15.43
N LYS A 327 4.03 -7.57 15.51
CA LYS A 327 5.05 -8.09 14.59
C LYS A 327 4.51 -8.23 13.17
N ALA A 328 3.31 -8.77 13.02
CA ALA A 328 2.62 -8.85 11.73
C ALA A 328 2.27 -7.46 11.17
N ILE A 329 1.87 -6.51 12.03
CA ILE A 329 1.63 -5.11 11.63
C ILE A 329 2.91 -4.46 11.11
N LYS A 330 4.01 -4.55 11.87
CA LYS A 330 5.32 -4.03 11.45
C LYS A 330 5.76 -4.57 10.09
N LYS A 331 5.48 -5.85 9.83
CA LYS A 331 5.78 -6.50 8.56
C LYS A 331 4.86 -6.08 7.41
N ALA A 332 3.58 -5.82 7.67
CA ALA A 332 2.58 -5.47 6.66
C ALA A 332 2.58 -3.98 6.29
N TYR A 333 2.90 -3.13 7.26
CA TYR A 333 2.90 -1.67 7.16
C TYR A 333 4.23 -1.07 7.64
N PRO A 334 5.39 -1.57 7.16
CA PRO A 334 6.69 -1.09 7.62
C PRO A 334 6.92 0.39 7.32
N ASN A 335 6.19 0.98 6.36
CA ASN A 335 6.21 2.42 6.10
C ASN A 335 5.68 3.26 7.28
N TYR A 336 4.77 2.71 8.09
CA TYR A 336 4.31 3.37 9.32
C TYR A 336 5.29 3.19 10.48
N PHE A 337 6.18 2.21 10.44
CA PHE A 337 7.28 2.04 11.41
C PHE A 337 8.62 2.52 10.87
N LEU A 338 8.60 3.05 9.64
CA LEU A 338 9.73 3.57 8.89
C LEU A 338 10.89 2.56 8.83
N ASP A 339 10.55 1.26 8.87
CA ASP A 339 11.49 0.15 8.94
C ASP A 339 11.97 -0.21 7.53
N THR A 340 13.13 0.34 7.19
CA THR A 340 13.82 0.14 5.92
C THR A 340 15.02 -0.80 6.05
N ASN A 341 15.20 -1.46 7.20
CA ASN A 341 16.38 -2.27 7.47
C ASN A 341 16.54 -3.43 6.48
N GLN A 342 15.43 -4.05 6.08
CA GLN A 342 15.46 -5.10 5.07
C GLN A 342 15.96 -4.56 3.72
N PHE A 343 15.50 -3.39 3.28
CA PHE A 343 15.98 -2.78 2.03
C PHE A 343 17.49 -2.50 2.08
N ILE A 344 17.95 -1.87 3.16
CA ILE A 344 19.37 -1.53 3.35
C ILE A 344 20.23 -2.79 3.36
N LYS A 345 19.81 -3.83 4.10
CA LYS A 345 20.52 -5.11 4.15
C LYS A 345 20.66 -5.76 2.76
N GLU A 346 19.59 -5.73 1.97
CA GLU A 346 19.58 -6.29 0.63
C GLU A 346 20.48 -5.51 -0.33
N MET A 347 20.49 -4.17 -0.23
CA MET A 347 21.41 -3.32 -1.00
C MET A 347 22.87 -3.54 -0.60
N GLN A 348 23.17 -3.59 0.70
CA GLN A 348 24.53 -3.89 1.18
C GLN A 348 25.01 -5.27 0.72
N SER A 349 24.12 -6.27 0.72
CA SER A 349 24.42 -7.59 0.17
C SER A 349 24.69 -7.55 -1.34
N ALA A 350 23.99 -6.71 -2.09
CA ALA A 350 24.24 -6.53 -3.52
C ALA A 350 25.60 -5.84 -3.78
N PHE A 351 25.90 -4.77 -3.04
CA PHE A 351 27.21 -4.11 -3.11
C PHE A 351 28.35 -5.07 -2.80
N LYS A 352 28.26 -5.83 -1.71
CA LYS A 352 29.27 -6.84 -1.39
C LYS A 352 29.44 -7.89 -2.50
N LYS A 353 28.33 -8.31 -3.13
CA LYS A 353 28.37 -9.34 -4.17
C LYS A 353 29.00 -8.86 -5.48
N TYR A 354 28.80 -7.60 -5.85
CA TYR A 354 29.15 -7.10 -7.20
C TYR A 354 30.31 -6.09 -7.20
N LEU A 355 30.76 -5.63 -6.04
CA LEU A 355 31.86 -4.66 -5.92
C LEU A 355 33.08 -5.23 -5.19
N ASP A 356 32.88 -6.20 -4.30
CA ASP A 356 33.95 -6.86 -3.56
C ASP A 356 34.34 -8.23 -4.19
N ALA A 357 33.84 -8.53 -5.40
CA ALA A 357 34.00 -9.81 -6.10
C ALA A 357 35.02 -9.77 -7.22
#